data_AF-A0AAE1RJY6-F1
#
_entry.id   AF-A0AAE1RJY6-F1
#
_cell.length_a   1.000
_cell.length_b   1.000
_cell.length_c   1.000
_cell.angle_alpha   90.00
_cell.angle_beta   90.00
_cell.angle_gamma   90.00
#
_symmetry.space_group_name_H-M   'P 1'
#
loop_
_entity.id
_entity.type
_entity.pdbx_description
1 polymer ?
#
loop_
_entity_poly.entity_id
_entity_poly.type
_entity_poly.pdbx_seq_one_letter_code
_entity_poly.pdbx_strand_id
1 'polypeptide(L)'
;MDWRTKGAVTGIKDQGQCGCCCVFSAIAATEGINKIKTGKLISLLEQELMDCDRSSDMGCEGGLMDDAFKFIIKNHGLTTEFNYPSKGTDGNCKKSKESDDAAKITGYEDVPANSESALLKAVANQPISVAIDANGSDFQFYSNGVFTGECGTELDHGVTAIWLWGD
;
A
#
# COMPACT_ATOMS: atom_id res chain seq x y z
N MET A 1 -14.39 -13.12 -0.90
CA MET A 1 -14.03 -12.41 -2.17
C MET A 1 -12.53 -12.20 -2.23
N ASP A 2 -11.82 -12.54 -3.32
CA ASP A 2 -10.35 -12.42 -3.44
C ASP A 2 -9.89 -11.58 -4.65
N TRP A 3 -9.28 -10.42 -4.40
CA TRP A 3 -8.81 -9.51 -5.45
C TRP A 3 -7.66 -10.05 -6.29
N ARG A 4 -6.89 -11.03 -5.77
CA ARG A 4 -5.84 -11.72 -6.54
C ARG A 4 -6.46 -12.46 -7.72
N THR A 5 -7.55 -13.19 -7.48
CA THR A 5 -8.30 -13.92 -8.52
C THR A 5 -9.00 -13.01 -9.51
N LYS A 6 -9.18 -11.73 -9.16
CA LYS A 6 -9.69 -10.67 -10.05
C LYS A 6 -8.59 -9.95 -10.82
N GLY A 7 -7.33 -10.32 -10.60
CA GLY A 7 -6.17 -9.72 -11.25
C GLY A 7 -5.92 -8.26 -10.82
N ALA A 8 -6.37 -7.87 -9.62
CA ALA A 8 -6.24 -6.54 -9.04
C ALA A 8 -5.18 -6.46 -7.92
N VAL A 9 -4.24 -7.41 -7.91
CA VAL A 9 -3.11 -7.46 -6.97
C VAL A 9 -1.88 -7.84 -7.77
N THR A 10 -0.79 -7.09 -7.59
CA THR A 10 0.52 -7.37 -8.19
C THR A 10 1.23 -8.53 -7.48
N GLY A 11 2.45 -8.87 -7.92
CA GLY A 11 3.29 -9.83 -7.19
C GLY A 11 3.66 -9.31 -5.80
N ILE A 12 3.94 -10.22 -4.87
CA ILE A 12 4.42 -9.85 -3.52
C ILE A 12 5.74 -9.08 -3.67
N LYS A 13 5.87 -7.97 -2.95
CA LYS A 13 7.07 -7.12 -2.89
C LYS A 13 7.68 -7.16 -1.49
N ASP A 14 8.94 -6.71 -1.38
CA ASP A 14 9.71 -6.71 -0.13
C ASP A 14 10.25 -5.30 0.16
N GLN A 15 9.88 -4.73 1.31
CA GLN A 15 10.33 -3.41 1.76
C GLN A 15 11.75 -3.43 2.37
N GLY A 16 12.31 -4.62 2.63
CA GLY A 16 13.60 -4.79 3.26
C GLY A 16 13.64 -4.20 4.66
N GLN A 17 14.74 -3.50 4.99
CA GLN A 17 14.95 -2.88 6.31
C GLN A 17 14.44 -1.43 6.38
N CYS A 18 13.71 -0.97 5.36
CA CYS A 18 13.16 0.37 5.29
C CYS A 18 11.76 0.39 5.91
N GLY A 19 11.46 1.36 6.79
CA GLY A 19 10.17 1.55 7.45
C GLY A 19 9.04 2.06 6.54
N CYS A 20 9.07 1.78 5.24
CA CYS A 20 8.16 2.33 4.24
C CYS A 20 6.88 1.51 4.01
N CYS A 21 6.45 0.70 4.99
CA CYS A 21 5.26 -0.15 4.88
C CYS A 21 3.98 0.62 4.50
N CYS A 22 3.84 1.86 4.97
CA CYS A 22 2.77 2.77 4.60
C CYS A 22 2.74 3.04 3.08
N VAL A 23 3.92 3.22 2.47
CA VAL A 23 4.09 3.44 1.03
C VAL A 23 3.66 2.20 0.25
N PHE A 24 4.16 1.03 0.65
CA PHE A 24 3.81 -0.26 0.03
C PHE A 24 2.30 -0.51 0.12
N SER A 25 1.71 -0.27 1.29
CA SER A 25 0.28 -0.43 1.52
C SER A 25 -0.56 0.47 0.60
N ALA A 26 -0.22 1.77 0.53
CA ALA A 26 -0.94 2.75 -0.28
C ALA A 26 -0.80 2.48 -1.78
N ILE A 27 0.38 2.04 -2.22
CA ILE A 27 0.62 1.67 -3.62
C ILE A 27 -0.18 0.44 -4.01
N ALA A 28 -0.15 -0.64 -3.23
CA ALA A 28 -0.94 -1.84 -3.55
C ALA A 28 -2.45 -1.55 -3.62
N ALA A 29 -2.98 -0.66 -2.77
CA ALA A 29 -4.36 -0.18 -2.87
C ALA A 29 -4.61 0.62 -4.17
N THR A 30 -3.66 1.49 -4.55
CA THR A 30 -3.70 2.30 -5.78
C THR A 30 -3.63 1.45 -7.05
N GLU A 31 -2.75 0.46 -7.09
CA GLU A 31 -2.63 -0.51 -8.19
C GLU A 31 -3.94 -1.28 -8.38
N GLY A 32 -4.54 -1.72 -7.28
CA GLY A 32 -5.81 -2.44 -7.26
C GLY A 32 -6.97 -1.61 -7.81
N ILE A 33 -7.16 -0.39 -7.32
CA ILE A 33 -8.24 0.49 -7.83
C ILE A 33 -8.00 0.89 -9.29
N ASN A 34 -6.74 1.08 -9.71
CA ASN A 34 -6.41 1.33 -11.11
C ASN A 34 -6.84 0.16 -12.00
N LYS A 35 -6.57 -1.10 -11.60
CA LYS A 35 -7.06 -2.28 -12.30
C LYS A 35 -8.58 -2.29 -12.39
N ILE A 36 -9.27 -2.01 -11.28
CA ILE A 36 -10.74 -2.05 -11.22
C ILE A 36 -11.36 -1.00 -12.15
N LYS A 37 -10.79 0.20 -12.23
CA LYS A 37 -11.34 1.30 -13.04
C LYS A 37 -10.94 1.24 -14.52
N THR A 38 -9.72 0.78 -14.82
CA THR A 38 -9.16 0.87 -16.18
C THR A 38 -9.01 -0.48 -16.88
N GLY A 39 -9.12 -1.58 -16.13
CA GLY A 39 -8.82 -2.93 -16.62
C GLY A 39 -7.33 -3.27 -16.69
N LYS A 40 -6.42 -2.33 -16.38
CA LYS A 40 -4.96 -2.52 -16.44
C LYS A 40 -4.35 -2.64 -15.05
N LEU A 41 -3.68 -3.75 -14.77
CA LEU A 41 -2.86 -3.89 -13.57
C LEU A 41 -1.48 -3.34 -13.91
N ILE A 42 -1.01 -2.37 -13.14
CA ILE A 42 0.26 -1.69 -13.34
C ILE A 42 1.02 -1.79 -12.02
N SER A 43 2.26 -2.25 -12.06
CA SER A 43 3.15 -2.21 -10.89
C SER A 43 3.74 -0.80 -10.80
N LEU A 44 3.35 -0.08 -9.76
CA LEU A 44 3.86 1.26 -9.44
C LEU A 44 5.10 1.12 -8.58
N LEU A 45 5.89 2.20 -8.53
CA LEU A 45 7.15 2.20 -7.80
C LEU A 45 7.04 2.92 -6.45
N GLU A 46 7.33 2.18 -5.38
CA GLU A 46 7.41 2.69 -4.01
C GLU A 46 8.52 3.71 -3.83
N GLN A 47 9.66 3.51 -4.52
CA GLN A 47 10.82 4.39 -4.44
C GLN A 47 10.55 5.82 -4.90
N GLU A 48 9.63 6.05 -5.85
CA GLU A 48 9.28 7.43 -6.24
C GLU A 48 8.67 8.17 -5.05
N LEU A 49 7.72 7.54 -4.36
CA LEU A 49 7.05 8.14 -3.22
C LEU A 49 8.02 8.35 -2.05
N MET A 50 8.89 7.37 -1.76
CA MET A 50 9.94 7.52 -0.73
C MET A 50 10.93 8.65 -1.05
N ASP A 51 11.35 8.79 -2.31
CA ASP A 51 12.36 9.78 -2.70
C ASP A 51 11.79 11.21 -2.76
N CYS A 52 10.52 11.33 -3.16
CA CYS A 52 9.88 12.58 -3.57
C CYS A 52 8.87 13.15 -2.57
N ASP A 53 8.29 12.36 -1.68
CA ASP A 53 7.43 12.90 -0.63
C ASP A 53 8.24 13.45 0.56
N ARG A 54 8.77 14.66 0.36
CA ARG A 54 9.54 15.40 1.36
C ARG A 54 8.69 16.16 2.36
N SER A 55 7.36 16.11 2.23
CA SER A 55 6.43 16.91 3.04
C SER A 55 5.88 16.20 4.27
N SER A 56 6.03 14.88 4.37
CA SER A 56 5.27 14.02 5.29
C SER A 56 6.11 12.86 5.88
N ASP A 57 7.44 12.93 5.74
CA ASP A 57 8.42 11.97 6.33
C ASP A 57 8.27 10.49 5.91
N MET A 58 7.69 10.24 4.73
CA MET A 58 7.39 8.92 4.11
C MET A 58 8.58 8.03 3.69
N GLY A 59 9.77 8.30 4.22
CA GLY A 59 10.98 7.53 3.92
C GLY A 59 11.06 6.23 4.71
N CYS A 60 12.29 5.80 5.00
CA CYS A 60 12.53 4.62 5.81
C CYS A 60 12.21 4.78 7.31
N GLU A 61 11.77 5.95 7.77
CA GLU A 61 11.47 6.24 9.17
C GLU A 61 9.98 6.05 9.54
N GLY A 62 9.12 5.70 8.57
CA GLY A 62 7.69 5.48 8.79
C GLY A 62 6.80 6.56 8.16
N GLY A 63 5.48 6.40 8.28
CA GLY A 63 4.52 7.36 7.75
C GLY A 63 3.08 6.84 7.80
N LEU A 64 2.13 7.64 7.30
CA LEU A 64 0.71 7.31 7.29
C LEU A 64 0.20 7.11 5.86
N MET A 65 -0.53 6.04 5.58
CA MET A 65 -1.02 5.73 4.21
C MET A 65 -1.77 6.92 3.57
N ASP A 66 -2.48 7.72 4.37
CA ASP A 66 -3.12 8.97 3.95
C ASP A 66 -2.19 9.96 3.26
N ASP A 67 -1.00 10.20 3.81
CA ASP A 67 -0.07 11.15 3.22
C ASP A 67 0.49 10.62 1.90
N ALA A 68 0.58 9.29 1.74
CA ALA A 68 0.99 8.66 0.50
C ALA A 68 -0.10 8.86 -0.56
N PHE A 69 -1.38 8.68 -0.19
CA PHE A 69 -2.49 9.01 -1.08
C PHE A 69 -2.51 10.50 -1.46
N LYS A 70 -2.29 11.42 -0.49
CA LYS A 70 -2.17 12.86 -0.77
C LYS A 70 -1.04 13.14 -1.75
N PHE A 71 0.11 12.49 -1.58
CA PHE A 71 1.24 12.63 -2.49
C PHE A 71 0.85 12.17 -3.90
N ILE A 72 0.28 10.99 -4.06
CA ILE A 72 -0.14 10.46 -5.38
C ILE A 72 -1.10 11.44 -6.08
N ILE A 73 -2.05 12.03 -5.33
CA ILE A 73 -2.98 13.03 -5.87
C ILE A 73 -2.23 14.29 -6.31
N LYS A 74 -1.35 14.83 -5.45
CA LYS A 74 -0.59 16.06 -5.69
C LYS A 74 0.43 15.92 -6.82
N ASN A 75 1.05 14.74 -6.93
CA ASN A 75 2.01 14.39 -7.97
C ASN A 75 1.32 14.06 -9.31
N HIS A 76 -0.01 14.03 -9.32
CA HIS A 76 -0.82 13.62 -10.47
C HIS A 76 -0.61 12.16 -10.90
N GLY A 77 -0.14 11.30 -10.00
CA GLY A 77 0.09 9.88 -10.25
C GLY A 77 1.45 9.41 -9.76
N LEU A 78 1.77 8.16 -10.12
CA LEU A 78 3.09 7.56 -9.94
C LEU A 78 3.54 6.90 -11.24
N THR A 79 4.85 6.82 -11.42
CA THR A 79 5.49 6.08 -12.51
C THR A 79 5.56 4.58 -12.21
N THR A 80 6.06 3.82 -13.19
CA THR A 80 6.25 2.37 -13.08
C THR A 80 7.67 2.02 -12.61
N GLU A 81 7.82 0.83 -12.01
CA GLU A 81 9.14 0.30 -11.61
C GLU A 81 10.16 0.24 -12.76
N PHE A 82 9.69 0.05 -14.01
CA PHE A 82 10.56 0.02 -15.18
C PHE A 82 11.29 1.35 -15.42
N ASN A 83 10.64 2.47 -15.13
CA ASN A 83 11.17 3.81 -15.42
C ASN A 83 12.12 4.31 -14.32
N TYR A 84 12.02 3.76 -13.10
CA TYR A 84 12.73 4.26 -11.93
C TYR A 84 13.24 3.08 -11.06
N PRO A 85 14.54 2.75 -11.14
CA PRO A 85 15.08 1.60 -10.40
C PRO A 85 15.00 1.78 -8.89
N SER A 86 14.50 0.77 -8.20
CA SER A 86 14.47 0.71 -6.73
C SER A 86 15.87 0.70 -6.12
N LYS A 87 16.02 1.36 -4.98
CA LYS A 87 17.23 1.31 -4.13
C LYS A 87 16.98 0.65 -2.78
N GLY A 88 15.73 0.59 -2.33
CA GLY A 88 15.36 0.05 -1.01
C GLY A 88 15.80 0.94 0.15
N THR A 89 16.15 2.20 -0.11
CA THR A 89 16.58 3.20 0.87
C THR A 89 16.19 4.58 0.38
N ASP A 90 16.11 5.58 1.25
CA ASP A 90 15.90 6.98 0.86
C ASP A 90 16.93 7.44 -0.18
N GLY A 91 16.44 8.13 -1.21
CA GLY A 91 17.25 8.69 -2.28
C GLY A 91 16.75 10.07 -2.69
N ASN A 92 17.51 10.75 -3.55
CA ASN A 92 17.09 12.06 -4.08
C ASN A 92 15.96 11.89 -5.10
N CYS A 93 14.91 12.70 -4.96
CA CYS A 93 13.80 12.75 -5.92
C CYS A 93 14.29 13.01 -7.35
N LYS A 94 13.98 12.10 -8.27
CA LYS A 94 14.33 12.24 -9.69
C LYS A 94 13.12 12.72 -10.51
N LYS A 95 12.79 14.00 -10.40
CA LYS A 95 11.64 14.63 -11.08
C LYS A 95 11.56 14.37 -12.59
N SER A 96 12.70 14.22 -13.26
CA SER A 96 12.72 13.90 -14.70
C SER A 96 12.15 12.52 -15.05
N LYS A 97 11.92 11.65 -14.06
CA LYS A 97 11.35 10.30 -14.20
C LYS A 97 9.88 10.21 -13.76
N GLU A 98 9.31 11.30 -13.25
CA GLU A 98 7.88 11.44 -12.91
C GLU A 98 7.01 11.53 -14.19
N SER A 99 7.61 11.66 -15.37
CA SER A 99 6.96 12.05 -16.65
C SER A 99 6.00 11.02 -17.29
N ASP A 100 5.63 9.93 -16.62
CA ASP A 100 4.73 8.89 -17.15
C ASP A 100 3.78 8.39 -16.05
N ASP A 101 2.84 9.24 -15.62
CA ASP A 101 1.84 8.90 -14.61
C ASP A 101 0.98 7.70 -15.02
N ALA A 102 1.40 6.50 -14.61
CA ALA A 102 0.82 5.25 -15.09
C ALA A 102 -0.50 4.93 -14.40
N ALA A 103 -0.66 5.36 -13.15
CA ALA A 103 -1.90 5.29 -12.40
C ALA A 103 -2.12 6.54 -11.57
N LYS A 104 -3.38 6.94 -11.41
CA LYS A 104 -3.80 8.13 -10.66
C LYS A 104 -5.00 7.78 -9.78
N ILE A 105 -5.08 8.44 -8.63
CA ILE A 105 -6.29 8.47 -7.79
C ILE A 105 -6.79 9.91 -7.69
N THR A 106 -8.08 10.08 -7.47
CA THR A 106 -8.73 11.40 -7.37
C THR A 106 -9.02 11.80 -5.92
N GLY A 107 -8.88 10.87 -4.98
CA GLY A 107 -9.22 11.04 -3.57
C GLY A 107 -9.01 9.75 -2.79
N TYR A 108 -9.12 9.86 -1.47
CA TYR A 108 -9.14 8.76 -0.52
C TYR A 108 -10.14 9.10 0.59
N GLU A 109 -10.57 8.10 1.35
CA GLU A 109 -11.51 8.24 2.47
C GLU A 109 -11.14 7.24 3.56
N ASP A 110 -11.30 7.65 4.81
CA ASP A 110 -11.17 6.75 5.96
C ASP A 110 -12.38 5.86 6.11
N VAL A 111 -12.13 4.54 6.16
CA VAL A 111 -13.15 3.60 6.62
C VAL A 111 -13.43 3.87 8.11
N PRO A 112 -14.71 3.87 8.54
CA PRO A 112 -15.05 4.01 9.96
C PRO A 112 -14.23 3.08 10.86
N ALA A 113 -13.43 3.67 11.74
CA ALA A 113 -12.55 2.94 12.64
C ALA A 113 -13.34 1.98 13.54
N ASN A 114 -12.71 0.86 13.91
CA ASN A 114 -13.28 -0.16 14.80
C ASN A 114 -14.61 -0.76 14.32
N SER A 115 -14.85 -0.79 13.00
CA SER A 115 -16.02 -1.42 12.40
C SER A 115 -15.61 -2.44 11.35
N GLU A 116 -15.53 -3.70 11.75
CA GLU A 116 -15.28 -4.82 10.84
C GLU A 116 -16.29 -4.82 9.69
N SER A 117 -17.58 -4.59 9.97
CA SER A 117 -18.61 -4.52 8.94
C SER A 117 -18.38 -3.41 7.90
N ALA A 118 -17.79 -2.27 8.30
CA ALA A 118 -17.45 -1.19 7.38
C ALA A 118 -16.22 -1.57 6.55
N LEU A 119 -15.20 -2.18 7.18
CA LEU A 119 -14.03 -2.69 6.49
C LEU A 119 -14.40 -3.76 5.47
N LEU A 120 -15.25 -4.71 5.82
CA LEU A 120 -15.73 -5.75 4.92
C LEU A 120 -16.42 -5.15 3.69
N LYS A 121 -17.27 -4.13 3.88
CA LYS A 121 -17.91 -3.41 2.78
C LYS A 121 -16.90 -2.67 1.90
N ALA A 122 -15.89 -2.04 2.49
CA ALA A 122 -14.86 -1.34 1.72
C ALA A 122 -14.03 -2.33 0.88
N VAL A 123 -13.56 -3.42 1.49
CA VAL A 123 -12.77 -4.46 0.81
C VAL A 123 -13.58 -5.18 -0.26
N ALA A 124 -14.90 -5.30 -0.11
CA ALA A 124 -15.77 -5.85 -1.15
C ALA A 124 -15.79 -5.00 -2.44
N ASN A 125 -15.37 -3.75 -2.39
CA ASN A 125 -15.36 -2.83 -3.53
C ASN A 125 -13.97 -2.63 -4.16
N GLN A 126 -12.89 -2.73 -3.37
CA GLN A 126 -11.50 -2.58 -3.82
C GLN A 126 -10.51 -3.03 -2.73
N PRO A 127 -9.22 -3.27 -3.04
CA PRO A 127 -8.17 -3.39 -2.02
C PRO A 127 -8.09 -2.14 -1.13
N ILE A 128 -7.87 -2.34 0.18
CA ILE A 128 -7.87 -1.26 1.19
C ILE A 128 -6.57 -1.29 1.99
N SER A 129 -5.94 -0.13 2.17
CA SER A 129 -4.82 0.05 3.10
C SER A 129 -5.29 -0.01 4.55
N VAL A 130 -4.60 -0.79 5.38
CA VAL A 130 -4.88 -0.93 6.81
C VAL A 130 -3.58 -0.95 7.60
N ALA A 131 -3.63 -0.63 8.89
CA ALA A 131 -2.51 -0.80 9.81
C ALA A 131 -2.77 -1.97 10.76
N ILE A 132 -1.71 -2.69 11.14
CA ILE A 132 -1.72 -3.81 12.08
C ILE A 132 -0.58 -3.64 13.10
N ASP A 133 -0.67 -4.36 14.21
CA ASP A 133 0.45 -4.61 15.11
C ASP A 133 1.17 -5.89 14.64
N ALA A 134 2.41 -5.73 14.18
CA ALA A 134 3.22 -6.80 13.58
C ALA A 134 4.52 -7.10 14.36
N ASN A 135 4.72 -6.53 15.55
CA ASN A 135 5.95 -6.75 16.33
C ASN A 135 6.01 -8.09 17.09
N GLY A 136 4.87 -8.78 17.25
CA GLY A 136 4.77 -10.02 18.00
C GLY A 136 5.52 -11.18 17.34
N SER A 137 6.19 -12.02 18.14
CA SER A 137 6.94 -13.18 17.64
C SER A 137 6.08 -14.19 16.88
N ASP A 138 4.83 -14.36 17.31
CA ASP A 138 3.87 -15.24 16.65
C ASP A 138 3.61 -14.77 15.20
N PHE A 139 3.53 -13.46 14.99
CA PHE A 139 3.33 -12.88 13.67
C PHE A 139 4.62 -12.99 12.82
N GLN A 140 5.78 -12.72 13.42
CA GLN A 140 7.08 -12.84 12.73
C GLN A 140 7.33 -14.24 12.15
N PHE A 141 6.93 -15.30 12.86
CA PHE A 141 7.12 -16.69 12.45
C PHE A 141 5.86 -17.34 11.86
N TYR A 142 4.82 -16.55 11.59
CA TYR A 142 3.63 -17.04 10.93
C TYR A 142 3.98 -17.65 9.56
N SER A 143 3.35 -18.78 9.22
CA SER A 143 3.66 -19.50 7.98
C SER A 143 2.42 -19.92 7.19
N ASN A 144 1.34 -20.30 7.86
CA ASN A 144 0.11 -20.76 7.21
C ASN A 144 -1.08 -20.76 8.18
N GLY A 145 -2.29 -20.85 7.63
CA GLY A 145 -3.53 -20.96 8.39
C GLY A 145 -4.24 -19.62 8.57
N VAL A 146 -5.07 -19.53 9.62
CA VAL A 146 -5.62 -18.26 10.09
C VAL A 146 -4.82 -17.87 11.32
N PHE A 147 -4.27 -16.66 11.32
CA PHE A 147 -3.51 -16.15 12.46
C PHE A 147 -4.46 -15.90 13.64
N THR A 148 -4.23 -16.60 14.75
CA THR A 148 -4.95 -16.42 16.03
C THR A 148 -3.98 -16.25 17.20
N GLY A 149 -2.73 -15.85 16.91
CA GLY A 149 -1.71 -15.58 17.92
C GLY A 149 -2.01 -14.29 18.68
N GLU A 150 -1.21 -14.02 19.71
CA GLU A 150 -1.35 -12.77 20.47
C GLU A 150 -0.86 -11.58 19.63
N CYS A 151 -1.63 -10.50 19.62
CA CYS A 151 -1.27 -9.22 19.02
C CYS A 151 -1.90 -8.08 19.83
N GLY A 152 -1.25 -6.92 19.87
CA GLY A 152 -1.77 -5.73 20.52
C GLY A 152 -2.62 -4.87 19.57
N THR A 153 -2.80 -3.62 19.98
CA THR A 153 -3.46 -2.57 19.18
C THR A 153 -2.53 -1.37 18.95
N GLU A 154 -1.23 -1.52 19.24
CA GLU A 154 -0.20 -0.53 18.94
C GLU A 154 0.23 -0.74 17.48
N LEU A 155 -0.51 -0.11 16.57
CA LEU A 155 -0.33 -0.32 15.13
C LEU A 155 1.04 0.21 14.67
N ASP A 156 1.85 -0.65 14.07
CA ASP A 156 3.24 -0.35 13.69
C ASP A 156 3.56 -0.71 12.23
N HIS A 157 2.63 -1.35 11.52
CA HIS A 157 2.87 -1.83 10.16
C HIS A 157 1.68 -1.63 9.22
N GLY A 158 1.93 -1.02 8.06
CA GLY A 158 0.95 -0.85 6.99
C GLY A 158 0.88 -2.06 6.06
N VAL A 159 -0.31 -2.59 5.83
CA VAL A 159 -0.57 -3.70 4.90
C VAL A 159 -1.81 -3.42 4.04
N THR A 160 -2.10 -4.27 3.07
CA THR A 160 -3.28 -4.12 2.19
C THR A 160 -4.24 -5.30 2.38
N ALA A 161 -5.47 -5.00 2.78
CA ALA A 161 -6.56 -5.95 2.81
C ALA A 161 -7.06 -6.22 1.38
N ILE A 162 -6.77 -7.41 0.87
CA ILE A 162 -7.06 -7.83 -0.52
C ILE A 162 -8.10 -8.95 -0.60
N TRP A 163 -8.59 -9.42 0.53
CA TRP A 163 -9.45 -10.59 0.61
C TRP A 163 -10.43 -10.50 1.76
N LEU A 164 -11.61 -11.07 1.53
CA LEU A 164 -12.64 -11.34 2.53
C LEU A 164 -12.75 -12.85 2.72
N TRP A 165 -12.51 -13.30 3.95
CA TRP A 165 -12.87 -14.64 4.42
C TRP A 165 -14.37 -14.66 4.76
N GLY A 166 -15.06 -15.75 4.42
CA GLY A 166 -16.50 -15.93 4.62
C GLY A 166 -17.29 -15.83 3.30
N ASP A 167 -18.28 -16.67 3.05
CA ASP A 167 -19.12 -17.42 4.01
C ASP A 167 -18.53 -18.72 4.59
#